data_AF-A0A1Q6QIX1-F1
#
_entry.id   AF-A0A1Q6QIX1-F1
#
_cell.length_a   1.000
_cell.length_b   1.000
_cell.length_c   1.000
_cell.angle_alpha   90.00
_cell.angle_beta   90.00
_cell.angle_gamma   90.00
#
_symmetry.space_group_name_H-M   'P 1'
#
loop_
_entity.id
_entity.type
_entity.pdbx_description
1 polymer ?
#
loop_
_entity_poly.entity_id
_entity_poly.type
_entity_poly.pdbx_seq_one_letter_code
_entity_poly.pdbx_strand_id
1 'polypeptide(L)'
;MNLVIGGAYQGKLTWAVAQYGWKQEELLDLAKAEPQAARCWYHLEEWTWRKLQAGESAAALLERLEPVLPEVVISREIGSGVVPMDPRERAWRELHGQVLRFLAERAKGVTRIFCGLREVLK
;
A
#
# COMPACT_ATOMS: atom_id res chain seq x y z
N MET A 1 5.19 -10.36 6.51
CA MET A 1 4.42 -9.14 6.23
C MET A 1 2.94 -9.50 6.05
N ASN A 2 2.00 -8.69 6.56
CA ASN A 2 0.58 -8.73 6.21
C ASN A 2 0.22 -7.50 5.36
N LEU A 3 -0.72 -7.67 4.44
CA LEU A 3 -1.18 -6.60 3.56
C LEU A 3 -2.59 -6.17 3.95
N VAL A 4 -2.79 -4.86 4.14
CA VAL A 4 -4.10 -4.26 4.41
C VAL A 4 -4.49 -3.36 3.25
N ILE A 5 -5.60 -3.68 2.61
CA ILE A 5 -6.15 -2.93 1.47
C ILE A 5 -7.54 -2.37 1.78
N GLY A 6 -8.04 -1.49 0.92
CA GLY A 6 -9.36 -0.89 1.03
C GLY A 6 -9.42 0.49 0.40
N GLY A 7 -10.63 0.98 0.11
CA GLY A 7 -10.85 2.29 -0.48
C GLY A 7 -10.35 3.47 0.38
N ALA A 8 -10.42 4.68 -0.19
CA ALA A 8 -10.16 5.90 0.56
C ALA A 8 -11.13 6.04 1.74
N TYR A 9 -10.64 6.55 2.87
CA TYR A 9 -11.46 6.86 4.06
C TYR A 9 -12.22 5.66 4.68
N GLN A 10 -11.82 4.42 4.37
CA GLN A 10 -12.46 3.21 4.90
C GLN A 10 -11.96 2.78 6.30
N GLY A 11 -11.11 3.57 6.96
CA GLY A 11 -10.63 3.27 8.33
C GLY A 11 -9.46 2.29 8.43
N LYS A 12 -8.71 2.03 7.35
CA LYS A 12 -7.59 1.06 7.32
C LYS A 12 -6.55 1.27 8.44
N LEU A 13 -6.04 2.49 8.57
CA LEU A 13 -5.00 2.81 9.56
C LEU A 13 -5.55 2.73 10.98
N THR A 14 -6.76 3.26 11.21
CA THR A 14 -7.47 3.16 12.49
C THR A 14 -7.63 1.71 12.93
N TRP A 15 -8.08 0.84 12.02
CA TRP A 15 -8.22 -0.59 12.28
C TRP A 15 -6.86 -1.24 12.59
N ALA A 16 -5.83 -0.98 11.78
CA ALA A 16 -4.51 -1.58 11.97
C ALA A 16 -3.89 -1.16 13.32
N VAL A 17 -3.94 0.13 13.66
CA VAL A 17 -3.43 0.64 14.95
C VAL A 17 -4.16 -0.01 16.12
N ALA A 18 -5.49 -0.14 16.07
CA ALA A 18 -6.27 -0.81 17.11
C ALA A 18 -5.96 -2.32 17.21
N GLN A 19 -5.77 -2.98 16.07
CA GLN A 19 -5.49 -4.42 15.99
C GLN A 19 -4.10 -4.79 16.53
N TYR A 20 -3.09 -3.95 16.25
CA TYR A 20 -1.69 -4.25 16.56
C TYR A 20 -1.14 -3.47 17.76
N GLY A 21 -1.87 -2.48 18.28
CA GLY A 21 -1.48 -1.70 19.46
C GLY A 21 -0.28 -0.78 19.24
N TRP A 22 -0.08 -0.31 18.01
CA TRP A 22 1.09 0.51 17.65
C TRP A 22 0.95 1.97 18.03
N LYS A 23 2.10 2.60 18.29
CA LYS A 23 2.23 4.04 18.45
C LYS A 23 2.66 4.70 17.14
N GLN A 24 2.57 6.02 17.10
CA GLN A 24 2.81 6.80 15.89
C GLN A 24 4.25 6.67 15.37
N GLU A 25 5.23 6.45 16.25
CA GLU A 25 6.64 6.30 15.89
C GLU A 25 6.94 4.98 15.16
N GLU A 26 6.04 4.00 15.26
CA GLU A 26 6.16 2.70 14.60
C GLU A 26 5.60 2.72 13.16
N LEU A 27 4.94 3.82 12.78
CA LEU A 27 4.25 4.00 11.50
C LEU A 27 5.08 4.90 10.58
N LEU A 28 5.23 4.49 9.32
CA LEU A 28 5.91 5.26 8.29
C LEU A 28 4.91 5.71 7.21
N ASP A 29 4.79 7.02 7.04
CA ASP A 29 3.97 7.66 6.01
C ASP A 29 4.71 7.70 4.66
N LEU A 30 4.39 6.78 3.77
CA LEU A 30 4.99 6.74 2.44
C LEU A 30 4.49 7.85 1.51
N ALA A 31 3.50 8.66 1.92
CA ALA A 31 3.20 9.90 1.19
C ALA A 31 4.36 10.91 1.29
N LYS A 32 5.16 10.85 2.36
CA LYS A 32 6.19 11.85 2.69
C LYS A 32 7.60 11.28 2.73
N ALA A 33 7.74 10.00 3.03
CA ALA A 33 9.04 9.34 3.19
C ALA A 33 9.34 8.36 2.05
N GLU A 34 10.59 7.93 1.97
CA GLU A 34 10.97 6.74 1.21
C GLU A 34 10.84 5.48 2.08
N PRO A 35 10.62 4.30 1.48
CA PRO A 35 10.59 3.04 2.20
C PRO A 35 11.87 2.81 2.99
N GLN A 36 11.71 2.54 4.28
CA GLN A 36 12.78 2.19 5.22
C GLN A 36 12.21 1.27 6.30
N ALA A 37 13.10 0.66 7.09
CA ALA A 37 12.71 -0.22 8.18
C ALA A 37 11.73 0.50 9.14
N ALA A 38 10.54 -0.07 9.28
CA ALA A 38 9.47 0.36 10.17
C ALA A 38 8.55 -0.84 10.45
N ARG A 39 7.66 -0.72 11.45
CA ARG A 39 6.70 -1.80 11.72
C ARG A 39 5.52 -1.78 10.75
N CYS A 40 5.06 -0.59 10.38
CA CYS A 40 3.96 -0.40 9.46
C CYS A 40 4.26 0.68 8.44
N TRP A 41 3.97 0.41 7.17
CA TRP A 41 3.90 1.43 6.14
C TRP A 41 2.45 1.76 5.81
N TYR A 42 2.15 3.02 5.49
CA TYR A 42 0.86 3.43 4.95
C TYR A 42 1.03 4.46 3.83
N HIS A 43 -0.04 4.68 3.05
CA HIS A 43 -0.03 5.50 1.84
C HIS A 43 0.94 5.00 0.74
N LEU A 44 1.05 3.68 0.57
CA LEU A 44 1.84 3.10 -0.51
C LEU A 44 1.45 3.66 -1.89
N GLU A 45 0.16 3.95 -2.10
CA GLU A 45 -0.35 4.52 -3.35
C GLU A 45 0.25 5.91 -3.67
N GLU A 46 0.52 6.73 -2.67
CA GLU A 46 1.11 8.07 -2.85
C GLU A 46 2.59 7.95 -3.22
N TRP A 47 3.29 6.96 -2.64
CA TRP A 47 4.67 6.68 -3.02
C TRP A 47 4.76 6.17 -4.45
N THR A 48 3.97 5.17 -4.84
CA THR A 48 3.98 4.66 -6.22
C THR A 48 3.61 5.74 -7.23
N TRP A 49 2.76 6.70 -6.86
CA TRP A 49 2.45 7.87 -7.68
C TRP A 49 3.67 8.75 -7.91
N ARG A 50 4.34 9.19 -6.84
CA ARG A 50 5.58 10.00 -6.94
C ARG A 50 6.65 9.31 -7.77
N LYS A 51 6.74 7.98 -7.66
CA LYS A 51 7.73 7.18 -8.38
C LYS A 51 7.42 7.02 -9.85
N LEU A 52 6.15 6.81 -10.21
CA LEU A 52 5.74 6.87 -11.62
C LEU A 52 6.05 8.24 -12.22
N GLN A 53 5.76 9.33 -11.50
CA GLN A 53 6.08 10.69 -11.97
C GLN A 53 7.58 10.92 -12.18
N ALA A 54 8.43 10.25 -11.39
CA ALA A 54 9.88 10.22 -11.55
C ALA A 54 10.36 9.27 -12.67
N GLY A 55 9.46 8.60 -13.39
CA GLY A 55 9.79 7.68 -14.49
C GLY A 55 10.26 6.30 -14.04
N GLU A 56 10.06 5.93 -12.78
CA GLU A 56 10.49 4.63 -12.27
C GLU A 56 9.53 3.51 -12.66
N SER A 57 10.07 2.31 -12.89
CA SER A 57 9.30 1.12 -13.25
C SER A 57 8.89 0.31 -12.00
N ALA A 58 7.85 -0.51 -12.11
CA ALA A 58 7.43 -1.39 -11.03
C ALA A 58 8.58 -2.29 -10.54
N ALA A 59 9.38 -2.86 -11.47
CA ALA A 59 10.52 -3.71 -11.12
C ALA A 59 11.53 -3.00 -10.21
N ALA A 60 11.90 -1.76 -10.55
CA ALA A 60 12.81 -0.95 -9.72
C ALA A 60 12.23 -0.65 -8.33
N LEU A 61 10.92 -0.45 -8.23
CA LEU A 61 10.25 -0.27 -6.94
C LEU A 61 10.28 -1.54 -6.11
N LEU A 62 10.02 -2.70 -6.71
CA LEU A 62 10.03 -3.98 -6.01
C LEU A 62 11.41 -4.31 -5.43
N GLU A 63 12.48 -4.08 -6.20
CA GLU A 63 13.86 -4.24 -5.73
C GLU A 63 14.18 -3.35 -4.52
N ARG A 64 13.59 -2.14 -4.46
CA ARG A 64 13.78 -1.21 -3.34
C ARG A 64 12.95 -1.60 -2.11
N LEU A 65 11.75 -2.16 -2.31
CA LEU A 65 10.86 -2.53 -1.21
C LEU A 65 11.31 -3.81 -0.50
N GLU A 66 11.73 -4.83 -1.25
CA GLU A 66 11.95 -6.19 -0.75
C GLU A 66 12.90 -6.27 0.46
N PRO A 67 14.04 -5.57 0.51
CA PRO A 67 14.99 -5.65 1.63
C PRO A 67 14.47 -5.02 2.94
N VAL A 68 13.49 -4.12 2.85
CA VAL A 68 13.04 -3.29 3.98
C VAL A 68 11.55 -3.48 4.29
N LEU A 69 10.91 -4.53 3.75
CA LEU A 69 9.49 -4.80 3.94
C LEU A 69 9.11 -4.83 5.44
N PRO A 70 8.06 -4.10 5.84
CA PRO A 70 7.64 -4.01 7.23
C PRO A 70 6.82 -5.23 7.66
N GLU A 71 6.42 -5.26 8.92
CA GLU A 71 5.45 -6.25 9.41
C GLU A 71 4.10 -6.10 8.71
N VAL A 72 3.66 -4.85 8.46
CA VAL A 72 2.40 -4.55 7.76
C VAL A 72 2.55 -3.44 6.73
N VAL A 73 1.93 -3.64 5.56
CA VAL A 73 1.79 -2.61 4.53
C VAL A 73 0.31 -2.28 4.38
N ILE A 74 -0.03 -0.99 4.47
CA ILE A 74 -1.38 -0.48 4.25
C ILE A 74 -1.41 0.29 2.92
N SER A 75 -2.34 -0.06 2.05
CA SER A 75 -2.50 0.61 0.76
C SER A 75 -3.96 0.88 0.43
N ARG A 76 -4.20 1.98 -0.29
CA ARG A 76 -5.49 2.24 -0.92
C ARG A 76 -5.65 1.44 -2.20
N GLU A 77 -6.84 0.88 -2.37
CA GLU A 77 -7.27 0.34 -3.66
C GLU A 77 -7.61 1.50 -4.60
N ILE A 78 -6.88 1.60 -5.71
CA ILE A 78 -7.07 2.64 -6.75
C ILE A 78 -7.51 2.06 -8.09
N GLY A 79 -7.54 0.73 -8.23
CA GLY A 79 -7.83 0.05 -9.50
C GLY A 79 -9.31 -0.26 -9.76
N SER A 80 -10.18 -0.22 -8.75
CA SER A 80 -11.55 -0.75 -8.85
C SER A 80 -12.62 0.27 -9.29
N GLY A 81 -12.20 1.45 -9.74
CA GLY A 81 -13.11 2.50 -10.22
C GLY A 81 -13.08 2.68 -11.74
N VAL A 82 -13.71 3.74 -12.24
CA VAL A 82 -13.69 4.11 -13.67
C VAL A 82 -12.25 4.31 -14.14
N VAL A 83 -11.95 3.86 -15.37
CA VAL A 83 -10.63 4.04 -16.01
C VAL A 83 -10.36 5.54 -16.23
N PRO A 84 -9.22 6.08 -15.75
CA PRO A 84 -8.91 7.49 -15.92
C PRO A 84 -8.71 7.90 -17.37
N MET A 85 -9.08 9.15 -17.68
CA MET A 85 -8.78 9.76 -18.98
C MET A 85 -7.29 10.08 -19.12
N ASP A 86 -6.65 10.53 -18.03
CA ASP A 86 -5.22 10.83 -18.01
C ASP A 86 -4.39 9.54 -18.18
N PRO A 87 -3.55 9.43 -19.23
CA PRO A 87 -2.62 8.31 -19.38
C PRO A 87 -1.70 8.09 -18.18
N ARG A 88 -1.31 9.15 -17.44
CA ARG A 88 -0.43 9.04 -16.27
C ARG A 88 -1.13 8.35 -15.11
N GLU A 89 -2.38 8.69 -14.84
CA GLU A 89 -3.18 8.01 -13.81
C GLU A 89 -3.43 6.54 -14.18
N ARG A 90 -3.65 6.23 -15.47
CA ARG A 90 -3.75 4.84 -15.94
C ARG A 90 -2.46 4.07 -15.72
N ALA A 91 -1.32 4.64 -16.09
CA ALA A 91 -0.01 4.02 -15.90
C ALA A 91 0.31 3.81 -14.41
N TRP A 92 -0.06 4.76 -13.55
CA TRP A 92 0.07 4.63 -12.11
C TRP A 92 -0.76 3.46 -11.56
N ARG A 93 -2.03 3.34 -11.97
CA ARG A 93 -2.89 2.23 -11.54
C ARG A 93 -2.30 0.87 -11.92
N GLU A 94 -1.73 0.74 -13.12
CA GLU A 94 -1.07 -0.48 -13.56
C GLU A 94 0.19 -0.77 -12.73
N LEU A 95 1.09 0.21 -12.58
CA LEU A 95 2.30 0.08 -11.77
C LEU A 95 1.99 -0.26 -10.31
N HIS A 96 1.05 0.45 -9.70
CA HIS A 96 0.63 0.19 -8.32
C HIS A 96 -0.03 -1.18 -8.17
N GLY A 97 -0.82 -1.60 -9.16
CA GLY A 97 -1.41 -2.94 -9.22
C GLY A 97 -0.35 -4.05 -9.28
N GLN A 98 0.74 -3.85 -10.02
CA GLN A 98 1.89 -4.77 -10.03
C GLN A 98 2.55 -4.87 -8.65
N VAL A 99 2.77 -3.72 -8.00
CA VAL A 99 3.32 -3.69 -6.62
C VAL A 99 2.39 -4.39 -5.64
N LEU A 100 1.08 -4.14 -5.68
CA LEU A 100 0.11 -4.80 -4.80
C LEU A 100 0.06 -6.32 -5.00
N ARG A 101 0.11 -6.80 -6.25
CA ARG A 101 0.15 -8.24 -6.53
C ARG A 101 1.38 -8.90 -5.92
N PHE A 102 2.57 -8.32 -6.12
CA PHE A 102 3.81 -8.79 -5.51
C PHE A 102 3.71 -8.87 -3.98
N LEU A 103 3.14 -7.84 -3.35
CA LEU A 103 2.97 -7.81 -1.89
C LEU A 103 1.96 -8.86 -1.43
N ALA A 104 0.84 -9.03 -2.12
CA ALA A 104 -0.20 -10.00 -1.77
C ALA A 104 0.28 -11.45 -1.88
N GLU A 105 1.09 -11.77 -2.90
CA GLU A 105 1.71 -13.09 -3.08
C GLU A 105 2.59 -13.46 -1.88
N ARG A 106 3.41 -12.51 -1.41
CA ARG A 106 4.35 -12.67 -0.28
C ARG A 106 3.72 -12.47 1.09
N ALA A 107 2.56 -11.83 1.17
CA ALA A 107 1.89 -11.56 2.44
C ALA A 107 1.47 -12.87 3.11
N LYS A 108 1.65 -12.95 4.43
CA LYS A 108 1.14 -14.06 5.25
C LYS A 108 -0.39 -14.04 5.33
N GLY A 109 -0.97 -12.83 5.37
CA GLY A 109 -2.40 -12.61 5.26
C GLY A 109 -2.71 -11.31 4.52
N VAL A 110 -3.88 -11.29 3.88
CA VAL A 110 -4.41 -10.12 3.15
C VAL A 110 -5.77 -9.78 3.73
N THR A 111 -5.90 -8.56 4.23
CA THR A 111 -7.14 -8.05 4.83
C THR A 111 -7.63 -6.86 4.04
N ARG A 112 -8.91 -6.85 3.69
CA ARG A 112 -9.60 -5.69 3.13
C ARG A 112 -10.42 -5.02 4.21
N ILE A 113 -10.39 -3.70 4.24
CA ILE A 113 -11.24 -2.89 5.12
C ILE A 113 -12.29 -2.16 4.29
N PHE A 114 -13.56 -2.36 4.64
CA PHE A 114 -14.71 -1.74 4.01
C PHE A 114 -15.68 -1.22 5.06
N CYS A 115 -15.91 0.09 5.09
CA CYS A 115 -16.66 0.82 6.11
C CYS A 115 -16.19 0.52 7.54
N GLY A 116 -14.86 0.37 7.73
CA GLY A 116 -14.26 -0.04 9.00
C GLY A 116 -14.40 -1.53 9.33
N LEU A 117 -15.12 -2.30 8.51
CA LEU A 117 -15.30 -3.74 8.69
C LEU A 117 -14.14 -4.50 8.04
N ARG A 118 -13.67 -5.52 8.76
CA ARG A 118 -12.61 -6.41 8.31
C ARG A 118 -13.17 -7.54 7.44
N GLU A 119 -12.58 -7.72 6.27
CA GLU A 119 -12.77 -8.87 5.39
C GLU A 119 -11.40 -9.55 5.18
N VAL A 120 -11.31 -10.86 5.45
CA VAL A 120 -10.07 -11.63 5.27
C VAL A 120 -10.08 -12.26 3.88
N LEU A 121 -9.05 -12.00 3.09
CA LEU A 121 -8.88 -12.52 1.73
C LEU A 121 -7.83 -13.63 1.64
N LYS A 122 -6.85 -13.64 2.56
CA LYS A 122 -5.79 -14.65 2.72
C LYS A 122 -5.38 -14.72 4.19
#